data_AF-A0A9E5HCP0-F1
#
_entry.id   AF-A0A9E5HCP0-F1
#
_cell.length_a   1.000
_cell.length_b   1.000
_cell.length_c   1.000
_cell.angle_alpha   90.00
_cell.angle_beta   90.00
_cell.angle_gamma   90.00
#
_symmetry.space_group_name_H-M   'P 1'
#
loop_
_entity.id
_entity.type
_entity.pdbx_description
1 polymer ?
#
loop_
_entity_poly.entity_id
_entity_poly.type
_entity_poly.pdbx_seq_one_letter_code
_entity_poly.pdbx_strand_id
1 'polypeptide(L)' 'MKFGEFDVDATAGAILAHSIQTPNGRMRKGIVIGADDIAAL' A
#
# COMPACT_ATOMS: atom_id res chain seq x y z
N MET A 1 14.39 -4.92 -6.05
CA MET A 1 13.07 -5.11 -5.42
C MET A 1 13.30 -5.99 -4.20
N LYS A 2 12.98 -5.52 -2.99
CA LYS A 2 13.07 -6.34 -1.77
C LYS A 2 11.69 -6.97 -1.54
N PHE A 3 11.64 -8.28 -1.38
CA PHE A 3 10.43 -9.02 -1.06
C PHE A 3 10.59 -9.54 0.37
N GLY A 4 9.65 -9.22 1.25
CA GLY A 4 9.70 -9.56 2.67
C GLY A 4 8.71 -8.71 3.48
N GLU A 5 8.57 -9.02 4.76
CA GLU A 5 7.86 -8.14 5.69
C GLU A 5 8.57 -6.78 5.72
N PHE A 6 7.81 -5.72 5.50
CA PHE A 6 8.31 -4.37 5.48
C PHE A 6 7.43 -3.52 6.37
N ASP A 7 8.04 -2.53 7.02
CA ASP A 7 7.29 -1.57 7.80
C ASP A 7 6.37 -0.80 6.85
N VAL A 8 5.08 -0.84 7.12
CA VAL A 8 4.06 -0.22 6.29
C VAL A 8 4.28 1.30 6.26
N ASP A 9 4.81 1.90 7.32
CA ASP A 9 5.15 3.32 7.37
C ASP A 9 6.29 3.68 6.39
N ALA A 10 7.19 2.73 6.13
CA ALA A 10 8.26 2.88 5.16
C ALA A 10 7.80 2.61 3.70
N THR A 11 6.52 2.26 3.48
CA THR A 11 5.93 2.07 2.14
C THR A 11 5.40 3.36 1.52
N ALA A 12 5.45 4.49 2.24
CA ALA A 12 5.07 5.80 1.70
C ALA A 12 5.95 6.12 0.46
N GLY A 13 5.30 6.27 -0.71
CA GLY A 13 5.97 6.48 -1.99
C GLY A 13 6.23 5.20 -2.80
N ALA A 14 5.92 4.02 -2.26
CA ALA A 14 5.99 2.76 -3.01
C ALA A 14 4.76 2.59 -3.92
N ILE A 15 4.89 1.79 -4.99
CA ILE A 15 3.77 1.49 -5.88
C ILE A 15 3.11 0.19 -5.44
N LEU A 16 1.78 0.21 -5.30
CA LEU A 16 1.00 -0.96 -4.95
C LEU A 16 1.04 -2.00 -6.09
N ALA A 17 1.67 -3.14 -5.85
CA ALA A 17 1.84 -4.19 -6.86
C ALA A 17 0.52 -4.90 -7.22
N HIS A 18 -0.35 -5.15 -6.24
CA HIS A 18 -1.61 -5.87 -6.41
C HIS A 18 -2.77 -5.12 -5.80
N SER A 19 -3.96 -5.23 -6.40
CA SER A 19 -5.14 -4.61 -5.79
C SER A 19 -5.51 -5.39 -4.55
N ILE A 20 -5.85 -4.68 -3.48
CA ILE A 20 -6.19 -5.26 -2.18
C ILE A 20 -7.52 -4.67 -1.70
N GLN A 21 -8.20 -5.40 -0.82
CA GLN A 21 -9.36 -4.88 -0.12
C GLN A 21 -8.90 -4.24 1.18
N THR A 22 -9.32 -3.01 1.40
CA THR A 22 -9.13 -2.25 2.63
C THR A 22 -10.48 -2.08 3.33
N PRO A 23 -10.52 -1.80 4.64
CA PRO A 23 -11.77 -1.51 5.34
C PRO A 23 -12.58 -0.37 4.71
N ASN A 24 -11.88 0.57 4.05
CA ASN A 24 -12.48 1.73 3.37
C ASN A 24 -12.80 1.49 1.89
N GLY A 25 -12.56 0.29 1.35
CA GLY A 25 -12.90 -0.05 -0.03
C GLY A 25 -11.88 -0.93 -0.73
N ARG A 26 -11.60 -0.64 -2.01
CA ARG A 26 -10.65 -1.41 -2.81
C ARG A 26 -9.53 -0.52 -3.28
N MET A 27 -8.32 -0.80 -2.81
CA MET A 27 -7.10 -0.16 -3.27
C MET A 27 -6.66 -0.81 -4.58
N ARG A 28 -6.54 0.00 -5.65
CA ARG A 28 -6.19 -0.50 -6.98
C ARG A 28 -4.68 -0.56 -7.14
N LYS A 29 -4.18 -1.60 -7.82
CA LYS A 29 -2.75 -1.72 -8.15
C LYS A 29 -2.30 -0.53 -9.01
N GLY A 30 -1.04 -0.18 -8.90
CA GLY A 30 -0.41 0.91 -9.67
C GLY A 30 -0.59 2.29 -9.06
N ILE A 31 -1.25 2.42 -7.90
CA ILE A 31 -1.23 3.68 -7.14
C ILE A 31 0.06 3.78 -6.33
N VAL A 32 0.50 5.01 -6.09
CA VAL A 32 1.56 5.29 -5.11
C VAL A 32 0.90 5.31 -3.73
N ILE A 33 1.44 4.53 -2.81
CA ILE A 33 0.94 4.40 -1.44
C ILE A 33 1.31 5.68 -0.68
N GLY A 34 0.29 6.41 -0.22
CA GLY A 34 0.45 7.56 0.68
C GLY A 34 0.19 7.22 2.15
N ALA A 35 0.34 8.19 3.04
CA ALA A 35 0.05 8.03 4.47
C ALA A 35 -1.41 7.66 4.74
N ASP A 36 -2.36 8.22 3.97
CA ASP A 36 -3.78 7.90 4.08
C ASP A 36 -4.08 6.46 3.61
N ASP A 37 -3.36 5.99 2.59
CA ASP A 37 -3.47 4.61 2.12
C ASP A 37 -2.90 3.63 3.16
N ILE A 38 -1.76 3.98 3.77
CA ILE A 38 -1.15 3.22 4.88
C ILE A 38 -2.11 3.12 6.06
N ALA A 39 -2.75 4.23 6.44
CA ALA A 39 -3.75 4.24 7.51
C ALA A 39 -5.02 3.43 7.18
N ALA A 40 -5.24 3.11 5.91
CA ALA A 40 -6.36 2.31 5.43
C ALA A 40 -6.01 0.83 5.19
N LEU A 41 -4.75 0.42 5.30
CA LEU A 41 -4.32 -1.00 5.25
C LEU A 41 -4.69 -1.72 6.56
#